data_AF-A0A7V9F9S0-F1
#
_entry.id   AF-A0A7V9F9S0-F1
#
_cell.length_a   1.000
_cell.length_b   1.000
_cell.length_c   1.000
_cell.angle_alpha   90.00
_cell.angle_beta   90.00
_cell.angle_gamma   90.00
#
_symmetry.space_group_name_H-M   'P 1'
#
loop_
_entity.id
_entity.type
_entity.pdbx_description
1 polymer ?
#
loop_
_entity_poly.entity_id
_entity_poly.type
_entity_poly.pdbx_seq_one_letter_code
_entity_poly.pdbx_strand_id
1 'polypeptide(L)'
;MKLENEMRQIPVFLVLIALLVPSLAASAQSSPQHSRALLSVSSEEHFLNTWSRTDKPVADGQVSRTWMWGPQPNTDVITESYVESPDGQRLVQYYDKSRMEVTNPSADPNSDWHVTNGLLATELISGRMQMGDNEFKQRSPANIPVAGDLDSTVTPTYATLQPFLTG
;
A
#
# COMPACT_ATOMS: atom_id res chain seq x y z
N MET A 1 -85.93 -31.41 -26.11
CA MET A 1 -86.02 -32.59 -25.23
C MET A 1 -84.76 -33.40 -25.49
N LYS A 2 -83.74 -33.19 -24.64
CA LYS A 2 -83.29 -34.14 -23.58
C LYS A 2 -82.67 -35.41 -24.20
N LEU A 3 -81.34 -35.56 -24.15
CA LEU A 3 -80.54 -36.34 -23.16
C LEU A 3 -79.99 -37.57 -23.92
N GLU A 4 -78.81 -38.16 -23.74
CA GLU A 4 -77.68 -38.16 -22.79
C GLU A 4 -76.53 -38.90 -23.55
N ASN A 5 -75.23 -38.58 -23.39
CA ASN A 5 -74.31 -39.06 -22.32
C ASN A 5 -74.25 -40.62 -22.27
N GLU A 6 -73.15 -41.38 -22.24
CA GLU A 6 -71.72 -41.25 -21.93
C GLU A 6 -70.93 -42.49 -22.42
N MET A 7 -69.60 -42.37 -22.60
CA MET A 7 -68.60 -43.28 -22.01
C MET A 7 -67.18 -42.66 -22.15
N ARG A 8 -66.63 -41.99 -21.10
CA ARG A 8 -65.54 -42.45 -20.17
C ARG A 8 -64.22 -42.89 -20.88
N GLN A 9 -62.98 -42.45 -20.60
CA GLN A 9 -62.28 -41.78 -19.47
C GLN A 9 -60.92 -41.12 -19.90
N ILE A 10 -60.62 -39.85 -19.56
CA ILE A 10 -59.62 -39.22 -18.61
C ILE A 10 -58.07 -39.49 -18.86
N PRO A 11 -57.10 -38.70 -18.32
CA PRO A 11 -56.32 -37.63 -18.97
C PRO A 11 -54.77 -37.78 -18.88
N VAL A 12 -53.96 -37.04 -19.65
CA VAL A 12 -52.59 -36.66 -19.21
C VAL A 12 -52.27 -35.23 -19.66
N PHE A 13 -52.01 -34.38 -18.67
CA PHE A 13 -51.54 -32.99 -18.78
C PHE A 13 -50.11 -32.95 -19.36
N LEU A 14 -49.87 -32.12 -20.38
CA LEU A 14 -48.54 -31.55 -20.62
C LEU A 14 -48.66 -30.05 -20.89
N VAL A 15 -48.43 -29.30 -19.82
CA VAL A 15 -48.19 -27.86 -19.79
C VAL A 15 -46.76 -27.62 -20.29
N LEU A 16 -46.60 -26.87 -21.37
CA LEU A 16 -45.31 -26.31 -21.78
C LEU A 16 -45.32 -24.79 -21.52
N ILE A 17 -44.73 -24.42 -20.40
CA ILE A 17 -44.41 -23.04 -20.01
C ILE A 17 -43.22 -22.58 -20.86
N ALA A 18 -43.42 -21.56 -21.69
CA ALA A 18 -42.33 -20.86 -22.37
C ALA A 18 -41.58 -20.00 -21.35
N LEU A 19 -40.32 -20.37 -21.07
CA LEU A 19 -39.43 -19.66 -20.16
C LEU A 19 -38.94 -18.34 -20.78
N LEU A 20 -39.31 -17.24 -20.13
CA LEU A 20 -38.77 -15.90 -20.31
C LEU A 20 -37.31 -15.89 -19.82
N VAL A 21 -36.33 -15.67 -20.70
CA VAL A 21 -34.92 -15.56 -20.33
C VAL A 21 -34.67 -14.15 -19.75
N PRO A 22 -34.22 -13.99 -18.49
CA PRO A 22 -33.74 -12.70 -18.03
C PRO A 22 -32.35 -12.46 -18.64
N SER A 23 -32.17 -11.29 -19.26
CA SER A 23 -30.86 -10.81 -19.71
C SER A 23 -29.93 -10.66 -18.50
N LEU A 24 -28.86 -11.45 -18.46
CA LEU A 24 -27.81 -11.34 -17.47
C LEU A 24 -26.95 -10.12 -17.84
N ALA A 25 -27.27 -8.96 -17.25
CA ALA A 25 -26.32 -7.85 -17.22
C ALA A 25 -25.15 -8.27 -16.33
N ALA A 26 -24.07 -8.78 -16.94
CA ALA A 26 -22.82 -9.00 -16.26
C ALA A 26 -22.26 -7.63 -15.85
N SER A 27 -22.53 -7.21 -14.62
CA SER A 27 -21.83 -6.11 -13.98
C SER A 27 -20.34 -6.46 -13.94
N ALA A 28 -19.53 -5.75 -14.72
CA ALA A 28 -18.07 -5.74 -14.62
C ALA A 28 -17.69 -5.08 -13.28
N GLN A 29 -17.86 -5.81 -12.18
CA GLN A 29 -17.32 -5.44 -10.89
C GLN A 29 -15.82 -5.75 -10.92
N SER A 30 -15.03 -4.73 -11.26
CA SER A 30 -13.58 -4.75 -11.06
C SER A 30 -13.30 -5.15 -9.62
N SER A 31 -12.76 -6.36 -9.43
CA SER A 31 -12.49 -6.87 -8.08
C SER A 31 -11.44 -5.99 -7.38
N PRO A 32 -11.57 -5.72 -6.07
CA PRO A 32 -10.63 -4.87 -5.33
C PRO A 32 -9.16 -5.28 -5.47
N GLN A 33 -8.91 -6.56 -5.75
CA GLN A 33 -7.58 -7.14 -5.94
C GLN A 33 -6.86 -6.59 -7.19
N HIS A 34 -7.57 -6.37 -8.31
CA HIS A 34 -6.95 -5.84 -9.52
C HIS A 34 -6.57 -4.37 -9.37
N SER A 35 -7.42 -3.57 -8.71
CA SER A 35 -7.11 -2.16 -8.43
C SER A 35 -5.93 -2.01 -7.47
N ARG A 36 -5.80 -2.88 -6.45
CA ARG A 36 -4.65 -2.86 -5.53
C ARG A 36 -3.34 -3.24 -6.22
N ALA A 37 -3.35 -4.20 -7.14
CA ALA A 37 -2.15 -4.59 -7.89
C ALA A 37 -1.67 -3.47 -8.85
N LEU A 38 -2.59 -2.75 -9.50
CA LEU A 38 -2.22 -1.61 -10.34
C LEU A 38 -1.67 -0.45 -9.51
N LEU A 39 -2.25 -0.19 -8.34
CA LEU A 39 -1.73 0.80 -7.40
C LEU A 39 -0.33 0.43 -6.90
N SER A 40 -0.07 -0.84 -6.54
CA SER A 40 1.26 -1.25 -6.08
C SER A 40 2.32 -1.10 -7.17
N VAL A 41 2.03 -1.51 -8.41
CA VAL A 41 2.95 -1.34 -9.55
C VAL A 41 3.22 0.15 -9.83
N SER A 42 2.19 1.00 -9.83
CA SER A 42 2.37 2.45 -9.97
C SER A 42 3.23 3.02 -8.83
N SER A 43 3.02 2.54 -7.60
CA SER A 43 3.75 3.01 -6.42
C SER A 43 5.22 2.61 -6.44
N GLU A 44 5.51 1.38 -6.85
CA GLU A 44 6.87 0.91 -7.12
C GLU A 44 7.55 1.80 -8.15
N GLU A 45 6.85 2.18 -9.22
CA GLU A 45 7.37 3.09 -10.24
C GLU A 45 7.67 4.49 -9.67
N HIS A 46 6.78 5.07 -8.84
CA HIS A 46 7.02 6.38 -8.23
C HIS A 46 8.24 6.41 -7.31
N PHE A 47 8.42 5.37 -6.48
CA PHE A 47 9.60 5.26 -5.63
C PHE A 47 10.86 5.00 -6.46
N LEU A 48 10.80 4.11 -7.45
CA LEU A 48 11.93 3.84 -8.34
C LEU A 48 12.33 5.08 -9.14
N ASN A 49 11.39 5.89 -9.62
CA ASN A 49 11.66 7.14 -10.32
C ASN A 49 12.38 8.13 -9.39
N THR A 50 11.96 8.23 -8.14
CA THR A 50 12.62 9.08 -7.13
C THR A 50 14.05 8.61 -6.85
N TRP A 51 14.24 7.31 -6.65
CA TRP A 51 15.57 6.72 -6.49
C TRP A 51 16.43 6.89 -7.75
N SER A 52 15.84 6.74 -8.94
CA SER A 52 16.54 6.85 -10.22
C SER A 52 17.08 8.24 -10.48
N ARG A 53 16.34 9.28 -10.08
CA ARG A 53 16.82 10.67 -10.18
C ARG A 53 17.92 10.98 -9.16
N THR A 54 17.91 10.30 -8.01
CA THR A 54 18.78 10.62 -6.88
C THR A 54 19.97 9.67 -6.81
N ASP A 55 19.78 8.40 -6.51
CA ASP A 55 20.87 7.48 -6.16
C ASP A 55 21.37 6.61 -7.32
N LYS A 56 20.61 6.46 -8.41
CA LYS A 56 21.11 5.75 -9.60
C LYS A 56 22.40 6.35 -10.18
N PRO A 57 22.59 7.68 -10.30
CA PRO A 57 23.87 8.24 -10.74
C PRO A 57 25.06 7.85 -9.83
N VAL A 58 24.82 7.63 -8.54
CA VAL A 58 25.84 7.12 -7.61
C VAL A 58 26.11 5.64 -7.89
N ALA A 59 25.04 4.85 -8.03
CA ALA A 59 25.12 3.41 -8.35
C ALA A 59 25.84 3.14 -9.68
N ASP A 60 25.58 3.96 -10.69
CA ASP A 60 26.18 3.87 -12.02
C ASP A 60 27.60 4.48 -12.09
N GLY A 61 28.14 4.98 -10.98
CA GLY A 61 29.45 5.63 -10.92
C GLY A 61 29.57 6.94 -11.69
N GLN A 62 28.45 7.57 -12.06
CA GLN A 62 28.42 8.82 -12.82
C GLN A 62 28.75 10.04 -11.95
N VAL A 63 28.53 9.94 -10.64
CA VAL A 63 28.86 10.99 -9.66
C VAL A 63 29.52 10.38 -8.42
N SER A 64 30.44 11.14 -7.80
CA SER A 64 31.14 10.72 -6.58
C SER A 64 30.62 11.49 -5.37
N ARG A 65 29.50 11.01 -4.80
CA ARG A 65 28.94 11.47 -3.51
C ARG A 65 28.32 10.31 -2.75
N THR A 66 27.95 10.54 -1.49
CA THR A 66 27.22 9.53 -0.69
C THR A 66 25.80 9.31 -1.21
N TRP A 67 25.20 8.19 -0.77
CA TRP A 67 23.81 7.82 -1.00
C TRP A 67 22.85 8.74 -0.25
N MET A 68 21.74 9.11 -0.89
CA MET A 68 20.64 9.83 -0.26
C MET A 68 19.71 8.88 0.50
N TRP A 69 19.38 7.74 -0.12
CA TRP A 69 18.47 6.71 0.39
C TRP A 69 19.24 5.43 0.71
N GLY A 70 20.03 4.94 -0.26
CA GLY A 70 20.73 3.66 -0.18
C GLY A 70 20.87 3.00 -1.55
N PRO A 71 21.66 1.91 -1.64
CA PRO A 71 21.91 1.23 -2.91
C PRO A 71 20.68 0.52 -3.48
N GLN A 72 19.71 0.15 -2.63
CA GLN A 72 18.46 -0.51 -3.00
C GLN A 72 17.40 -0.34 -1.91
N PRO A 73 16.12 -0.61 -2.19
CA PRO A 73 15.12 -0.74 -1.13
C PRO A 73 15.37 -1.99 -0.27
N ASN A 74 15.02 -1.88 1.00
CA ASN A 74 15.06 -2.97 2.00
C ASN A 74 13.74 -3.73 2.10
N THR A 75 12.66 -3.18 1.52
CA THR A 75 11.33 -3.79 1.50
C THR A 75 10.71 -3.62 0.12
N ASP A 76 9.72 -4.47 -0.16
CA ASP A 76 8.71 -4.15 -1.16
C ASP A 76 7.92 -2.89 -0.73
N VAL A 77 7.04 -2.41 -1.61
CA VAL A 77 6.09 -1.37 -1.23
C VAL A 77 5.07 -1.96 -0.26
N ILE A 78 5.01 -1.39 0.94
CA ILE A 78 4.07 -1.81 1.97
C ILE A 78 3.08 -0.70 2.30
N THR A 79 1.97 -1.09 2.90
CA THR A 79 0.91 -0.18 3.32
C THR A 79 0.95 0.02 4.83
N GLU A 80 0.90 1.26 5.29
CA GLU A 80 0.85 1.63 6.70
C GLU A 80 -0.37 2.51 6.98
N SER A 81 -0.94 2.46 8.19
CA SER A 81 -2.02 3.34 8.58
C SER A 81 -1.59 4.81 8.55
N TYR A 82 -2.41 5.66 7.94
CA TYR A 82 -2.21 7.10 7.90
C TYR A 82 -3.57 7.80 7.80
N VAL A 83 -4.02 8.44 8.88
CA VAL A 83 -5.44 8.81 9.05
C VAL A 83 -5.93 9.85 8.03
N GLU A 84 -5.06 10.74 7.53
CA GLU A 84 -5.40 11.75 6.53
C GLU A 84 -5.33 11.24 5.08
N SER A 85 -4.83 10.02 4.84
CA SER A 85 -4.84 9.43 3.50
C SER A 85 -6.27 9.05 3.09
N PRO A 86 -6.66 9.14 1.80
CA PRO A 86 -8.01 8.80 1.32
C PRO A 86 -8.52 7.42 1.78
N ASP A 87 -7.63 6.43 1.86
CA ASP A 87 -7.95 5.06 2.30
C ASP A 87 -7.51 4.77 3.76
N GLY A 88 -7.20 5.81 4.53
CA GLY A 88 -6.64 5.70 5.88
C GLY A 88 -5.26 5.03 5.91
N GLN A 89 -4.58 4.98 4.76
CA GLN A 89 -3.34 4.24 4.57
C GLN A 89 -2.37 4.96 3.63
N ARG A 90 -1.10 5.05 4.01
CA ARG A 90 0.00 5.49 3.14
C ARG A 90 0.73 4.29 2.56
N LEU A 91 1.39 4.53 1.44
CA LEU A 91 2.32 3.59 0.83
C LEU A 91 3.73 4.00 1.24
N VAL A 92 4.57 3.02 1.58
CA VAL A 92 5.94 3.27 2.00
C VAL A 92 6.90 2.25 1.45
N GLN A 93 8.16 2.67 1.30
CA GLN A 93 9.27 1.79 1.00
C GLN A 93 10.49 2.18 1.85
N TYR A 94 11.08 1.19 2.51
CA TYR A 94 12.19 1.40 3.44
C TYR A 94 13.52 1.30 2.72
N TYR A 95 14.45 2.20 3.04
CA TYR A 95 15.83 2.23 2.57
C TYR A 95 16.77 2.37 3.77
N ASP A 96 18.07 2.22 3.55
CA ASP A 96 19.09 2.29 4.60
C ASP A 96 19.06 3.59 5.40
N LYS A 97 18.77 4.73 4.74
CA LYS A 97 18.86 6.06 5.35
C LYS A 97 17.52 6.65 5.78
N SER A 98 16.42 6.20 5.19
CA SER A 98 15.08 6.71 5.50
C SER A 98 13.98 5.82 4.90
N ARG A 99 12.74 6.30 5.02
CA ARG A 99 11.54 5.78 4.37
C ARG A 99 11.10 6.75 3.28
N MET A 100 10.84 6.25 2.08
CA MET A 100 10.03 6.99 1.10
C MET A 100 8.55 6.73 1.38
N GLU A 101 7.70 7.74 1.24
CA GLU A 101 6.27 7.61 1.50
C GLU A 101 5.40 8.39 0.50
N VAL A 102 4.22 7.83 0.23
CA VAL A 102 3.12 8.47 -0.50
C VAL A 102 1.90 8.46 0.42
N THR A 103 1.55 9.63 0.96
CA THR A 103 0.43 9.80 1.90
C THR A 103 -0.89 10.09 1.19
N ASN A 104 -0.86 10.56 -0.05
CA ASN A 104 -2.05 10.73 -0.89
C ASN A 104 -1.81 10.15 -2.29
N PRO A 105 -2.24 8.89 -2.54
CA PRO A 105 -2.09 8.24 -3.84
C PRO A 105 -2.88 8.91 -4.96
N SER A 106 -3.87 9.76 -4.64
CA SER A 106 -4.68 10.49 -5.62
C SER A 106 -4.11 11.88 -5.97
N ALA A 107 -3.02 12.31 -5.32
CA ALA A 107 -2.34 13.56 -5.65
C ALA A 107 -1.67 13.47 -7.04
N ASP A 108 -1.28 14.61 -7.62
CA ASP A 108 -0.57 14.64 -8.91
C ASP A 108 0.74 13.82 -8.81
N PRO A 109 0.86 12.70 -9.55
CA PRO A 109 2.04 11.85 -9.50
C PRO A 109 3.30 12.50 -10.09
N ASN A 110 3.14 13.59 -10.84
CA ASN A 110 4.26 14.34 -11.42
C ASN A 110 4.81 15.42 -10.49
N SER A 111 4.16 15.65 -9.35
CA SER A 111 4.63 16.60 -8.34
C SER A 111 5.93 16.11 -7.70
N ASP A 112 6.90 17.02 -7.52
CA ASP A 112 8.14 16.75 -6.76
C ASP A 112 7.85 16.28 -5.32
N TRP A 113 6.67 16.61 -4.80
CA TRP A 113 6.22 16.28 -3.44
C TRP A 113 5.32 15.04 -3.39
N HIS A 114 5.14 14.31 -4.49
CA HIS A 114 4.33 13.09 -4.50
C HIS A 114 4.96 11.99 -3.62
N VAL A 115 6.29 11.85 -3.71
CA VAL A 115 7.09 10.98 -2.84
C VAL A 115 7.87 11.86 -1.86
N THR A 116 7.68 11.64 -0.56
CA THR A 116 8.36 12.41 0.48
C THR A 116 9.31 11.55 1.30
N ASN A 117 10.21 12.22 2.05
CA ASN A 117 11.03 11.59 3.07
C ASN A 117 10.22 11.49 4.38
N GLY A 118 10.01 10.27 4.87
CA GLY A 118 9.32 10.03 6.13
C GLY A 118 10.18 10.33 7.34
N LEU A 119 9.56 10.37 8.52
CA LEU A 119 10.23 10.72 9.78
C LEU A 119 10.97 9.52 10.44
N LEU A 120 11.36 8.50 9.67
CA LEU A 120 11.77 7.20 10.21
C LEU A 120 12.85 7.29 11.30
N ALA A 121 13.92 8.06 11.09
CA ALA A 121 14.96 8.19 12.10
C ALA A 121 14.42 8.79 13.41
N THR A 122 13.63 9.86 13.32
CA THR A 122 12.97 10.49 14.47
C THR A 122 11.99 9.54 15.15
N GLU A 123 11.23 8.76 14.39
CA GLU A 123 10.31 7.74 14.90
C GLU A 123 11.06 6.65 15.69
N LEU A 124 12.19 6.17 15.16
CA LEU A 124 13.02 5.14 15.80
C LEU A 124 13.68 5.65 17.09
N ILE A 125 14.15 6.90 17.12
CA ILE A 125 14.78 7.50 18.31
C ILE A 125 13.75 7.82 19.39
N SER A 126 12.62 8.42 19.02
CA SER A 126 11.60 8.87 19.98
C SER A 126 10.63 7.77 20.41
N GLY A 127 10.49 6.72 19.60
CA GLY A 127 9.40 5.75 19.70
C GLY A 127 8.03 6.32 19.28
N ARG A 128 7.94 7.55 18.77
CA ARG A 128 6.68 8.14 18.33
C ARG A 128 6.46 7.81 16.85
N MET A 129 5.84 6.67 16.58
CA MET A 129 5.50 6.22 15.22
C MET A 129 4.39 7.11 14.66
N GLN A 130 4.63 7.72 13.50
CA GLN A 130 3.64 8.57 12.84
C GLN A 130 2.48 7.74 12.29
N MET A 131 1.26 8.18 12.57
CA MET A 131 0.00 7.59 12.11
C MET A 131 -0.85 8.60 11.32
N GLY A 132 -0.36 9.84 11.18
CA GLY A 132 -1.02 10.94 10.48
C GLY A 132 -0.15 12.20 10.51
N ASP A 133 -0.68 13.32 10.01
CA ASP A 133 0.03 14.61 10.00
C ASP A 133 0.42 15.03 11.43
N ASN A 134 -0.51 14.87 12.38
CA ASN A 134 -0.30 15.22 13.79
C ASN A 134 -0.66 14.06 14.75
N GLU A 135 -0.90 12.86 14.22
CA GLU A 135 -1.24 11.68 15.01
C GLU A 135 -0.04 10.75 15.16
N PHE A 136 0.24 10.32 16.40
CA PHE A 136 1.38 9.47 16.72
C PHE A 136 1.00 8.35 17.68
N LYS A 137 1.52 7.14 17.42
CA LYS A 137 1.43 6.00 18.32
C LYS A 137 2.74 5.82 19.07
N GLN A 138 2.69 5.87 20.40
CA GLN A 138 3.87 5.62 21.22
C GLN A 138 4.27 4.13 21.17
N ARG A 139 5.56 3.90 20.94
CA ARG A 139 6.30 2.65 21.02
C ARG A 139 7.53 2.85 21.92
N SER A 140 8.26 1.78 22.18
CA SER A 140 9.61 1.91 22.73
C SER A 140 10.55 2.46 21.65
N PRO A 141 11.50 3.35 22.00
CA PRO A 141 12.63 3.64 21.13
C PRO A 141 13.32 2.38 20.62
N ALA A 142 13.83 2.41 19.39
CA ALA A 142 14.31 1.21 18.72
C ALA A 142 15.70 0.79 19.22
N ASN A 143 15.80 -0.45 19.70
CA ASN A 143 17.07 -1.09 20.08
C ASN A 143 17.76 -1.73 18.86
N ILE A 144 17.91 -0.97 17.78
CA ILE A 144 18.59 -1.37 16.55
C ILE A 144 19.79 -0.43 16.36
N PRO A 145 20.98 -0.95 15.98
CA PRO A 145 22.14 -0.11 15.65
C PRO A 145 21.80 0.98 14.65
N VAL A 146 22.28 2.21 14.87
CA VAL A 146 22.05 3.35 13.96
C VAL A 146 22.79 3.18 12.61
N ALA A 147 23.85 2.37 12.60
CA ALA A 147 24.67 2.10 11.42
C ALA A 147 25.45 0.79 11.59
N GLY A 148 25.90 0.24 10.46
CA GLY A 148 26.68 -1.01 10.43
C GLY A 148 25.80 -2.24 10.59
N ASP A 149 26.40 -3.31 11.11
CA ASP A 149 25.75 -4.62 11.21
C ASP A 149 24.71 -4.68 12.34
N LEU A 150 23.62 -5.41 12.11
CA LEU A 150 22.48 -5.51 13.04
C LEU A 150 22.83 -6.19 14.38
N ASP A 151 23.89 -7.00 14.41
CA ASP A 151 24.39 -7.70 15.59
C ASP A 151 25.54 -6.95 16.30
N SER A 152 25.86 -5.73 15.85
CA SER A 152 26.88 -4.90 16.50
C SER A 152 26.53 -4.61 17.96
N THR A 153 27.48 -4.89 18.85
CA THR A 153 27.37 -4.61 20.30
C THR A 153 28.02 -3.28 20.71
N VAL A 154 28.73 -2.64 19.79
CA VAL A 154 29.51 -1.41 20.05
C VAL A 154 28.92 -0.17 19.39
N THR A 155 28.02 -0.34 18.41
CA THR A 155 27.32 0.77 17.76
C THR A 155 26.18 1.29 18.66
N PRO A 156 26.07 2.61 18.89
CA PRO A 156 24.87 3.19 19.48
C PRO A 156 23.60 2.77 18.74
N THR A 157 22.53 2.49 19.49
CA THR A 157 21.20 2.23 18.90
C THR A 157 20.41 3.52 18.78
N TYR A 158 19.36 3.54 17.97
CA TYR A 158 18.43 4.68 17.94
C TYR A 158 17.88 5.03 19.34
N ALA A 159 17.62 4.03 20.18
CA ALA A 159 17.19 4.25 21.57
C ALA A 159 18.23 5.01 22.41
N THR A 160 19.53 4.75 22.22
CA THR A 160 20.58 5.48 22.94
C THR A 160 20.68 6.95 22.56
N LEU A 161 20.13 7.34 21.40
CA LEU A 161 20.10 8.73 20.94
C LEU A 161 18.94 9.54 21.51
N GLN A 162 17.96 8.89 22.16
CA GLN A 162 16.77 9.55 22.69
C GLN A 162 17.06 10.79 23.54
N PRO A 163 18.04 10.79 24.46
CA PRO A 163 18.34 11.97 25.28
C PRO A 163 18.80 13.20 24.49
N PHE A 164 19.20 13.04 23.22
CA PHE A 164 19.72 14.10 22.35
C PHE A 164 18.71 14.58 21.30
N LEU A 165 17.49 14.02 21.26
CA LEU A 165 16.47 14.42 20.30
C LEU A 165 15.91 15.84 20.57
N THR A 166 16.13 16.37 21.78
CA THR A 166 15.66 17.69 22.19
C THR A 166 16.83 18.68 22.26
N GLY A 167 16.84 19.64 21.33
CA GLY A 167 17.68 20.83 21.33
C GLY A 167 16.86 22.02 20.86
#